data_AF-A0A1G7TQ57-F1
#
_entry.id   AF-A0A1G7TQ57-F1
#
_cell.length_a   1.000
_cell.length_b   1.000
_cell.length_c   1.000
_cell.angle_alpha   90.00
_cell.angle_beta   90.00
_cell.angle_gamma   90.00
#
_symmetry.space_group_name_H-M   'P 1'
#
loop_
_entity.id
_entity.type
_entity.pdbx_description
1 polymer ?
#
loop_
_entity_poly.entity_id
_entity_poly.type
_entity_poly.pdbx_seq_one_letter_code
_entity_poly.pdbx_strand_id
1 'polypeptide(L)'
;MATETDGSVLDPATLDQWYCIQNLAEIPPSGLTTRLLGQDIFITGGAAAMARCGDRELPVRLRYGYLWVTLGAPNTDVPHISEADELDRRYVPCGAVKVKSSAPRVIENFLDMAHFPFVHTDILGSEEHSEVETYKCEIRRDVDEVWATDCVFTQPQAAKSASGAIRTDYIYRITTPFTVLLYKTCPMSETRWDVICLFVQPMEPGLCRAHPVMFLLDETSTDADLIGFQQVIFLQDRIILENQRPRLLPLEPRFETPTRADASSIAYRRWLKEKGCVYGTTLGPADTFTVTAA
;
A
#
# COMPACT_ATOMS: atom_id res chain seq x y z
N MET A 1 27.66 29.85 19.21
CA MET A 1 26.79 28.68 19.45
C MET A 1 25.76 28.68 18.33
N ALA A 2 26.08 27.98 17.23
CA ALA A 2 25.18 27.81 16.12
C ALA A 2 24.16 26.74 16.51
N THR A 3 22.88 27.08 16.43
CA THR A 3 21.77 26.16 16.59
C THR A 3 21.75 25.19 15.41
N GLU A 4 22.07 23.93 15.67
CA GLU A 4 21.76 22.83 14.76
C GLU A 4 20.23 22.72 14.62
N THR A 5 19.71 23.17 13.48
CA THR A 5 18.40 22.72 12.99
C THR A 5 18.65 21.58 12.03
N ASP A 6 18.88 20.37 12.57
CA ASP A 6 18.89 19.14 11.79
C ASP A 6 17.53 18.45 11.94
N GLY A 7 16.83 18.32 10.82
CA GLY A 7 15.44 17.90 10.74
C GLY A 7 14.90 18.30 9.38
N SER A 8 15.09 17.44 8.38
CA SER A 8 14.51 17.65 7.06
C SER A 8 13.00 17.88 7.21
N VAL A 9 12.54 19.07 6.82
CA VAL A 9 11.12 19.41 6.85
C VAL A 9 10.42 18.45 5.88
N LEU A 10 9.54 17.60 6.42
CA LEU A 10 8.71 16.71 5.63
C LEU A 10 7.76 17.53 4.75
N ASP A 11 7.58 17.12 3.50
CA ASP A 11 6.66 17.78 2.59
C ASP A 11 5.19 17.60 3.05
N PRO A 12 4.28 18.54 2.75
CA PRO A 12 2.87 18.43 3.13
C PRO A 12 2.17 17.19 2.53
N ALA A 13 2.56 16.74 1.33
CA ALA A 13 1.94 15.57 0.71
C ALA A 13 2.25 14.28 1.47
N THR A 14 3.35 14.24 2.20
CA THR A 14 3.68 13.21 3.18
C THR A 14 3.04 13.51 4.53
N LEU A 15 3.30 14.69 5.11
CA LEU A 15 2.94 14.98 6.50
C LEU A 15 1.41 14.95 6.77
N ASP A 16 0.64 15.47 5.82
CA ASP A 16 -0.81 15.70 5.96
C ASP A 16 -1.62 14.49 5.43
N GLN A 17 -1.20 13.28 5.79
CA GLN A 17 -1.86 12.02 5.46
C GLN A 17 -2.33 11.27 6.70
N TRP A 18 -3.37 10.45 6.54
CA TRP A 18 -3.70 9.40 7.51
C TRP A 18 -2.90 8.14 7.23
N TYR A 19 -2.26 7.61 8.28
CA TYR A 19 -1.41 6.43 8.22
C TYR A 19 -2.01 5.31 9.05
N CYS A 20 -2.23 4.15 8.43
CA CYS A 20 -2.54 2.92 9.15
C CYS A 20 -1.30 2.49 9.93
N ILE A 21 -1.44 2.26 11.24
CA ILE A 21 -0.30 1.95 12.12
C ILE A 21 -0.34 0.52 12.64
N GLN A 22 -1.51 0.06 13.08
CA GLN A 22 -1.63 -1.27 13.65
C GLN A 22 -3.06 -1.78 13.65
N ASN A 23 -3.21 -3.09 13.45
CA ASN A 23 -4.49 -3.77 13.64
C ASN A 23 -4.90 -3.67 15.12
N LEU A 24 -6.15 -3.28 15.38
CA LEU A 24 -6.63 -3.02 16.74
C LEU A 24 -6.55 -4.24 17.65
N ALA A 25 -6.76 -5.45 17.11
CA ALA A 25 -6.68 -6.70 17.85
C ALA A 25 -5.23 -7.09 18.22
N GLU A 26 -4.24 -6.51 17.54
CA GLU A 26 -2.82 -6.78 17.76
C GLU A 26 -2.13 -5.73 18.64
N ILE A 27 -2.84 -4.71 19.13
CA ILE A 27 -2.27 -3.74 20.08
C ILE A 27 -2.34 -4.34 21.48
N PRO A 28 -1.21 -4.58 22.16
CA PRO A 28 -1.23 -5.14 23.50
C PRO A 28 -1.84 -4.12 24.49
N PRO A 29 -2.43 -4.57 25.61
CA PRO A 29 -3.01 -3.67 26.62
C PRO A 29 -2.01 -2.64 27.18
N SER A 30 -0.71 -2.96 27.19
CA SER A 30 0.37 -2.05 27.59
C SER A 30 0.66 -0.93 26.58
N GLY A 31 0.05 -0.99 25.39
CA GLY A 31 0.47 -0.21 24.23
C GLY A 31 1.79 -0.71 23.63
N LEU A 32 2.17 -0.13 22.50
CA LEU A 32 3.43 -0.41 21.82
C LEU A 32 4.03 0.87 21.23
N THR A 33 5.35 0.85 21.02
CA THR A 33 6.05 1.90 20.27
C THR A 33 6.35 1.39 18.86
N THR A 34 6.17 2.26 17.86
CA THR A 34 6.53 2.02 16.46
C THR A 34 7.04 3.31 15.83
N ARG A 35 7.49 3.27 14.57
CA ARG A 35 8.00 4.45 13.83
C ARG A 35 7.09 4.87 12.70
N LEU A 36 6.91 6.17 12.55
CA LEU A 36 6.23 6.79 11.43
C LEU A 36 7.03 8.00 10.97
N LEU A 37 7.41 8.03 9.68
CA LEU A 37 8.16 9.13 9.08
C LEU A 37 9.44 9.50 9.86
N GLY A 38 10.18 8.50 10.34
CA GLY A 38 11.40 8.65 11.14
C GLY A 38 11.16 8.94 12.63
N GLN A 39 9.93 9.25 13.04
CA GLN A 39 9.57 9.60 14.41
C GLN A 39 9.02 8.40 15.17
N ASP A 40 9.42 8.25 16.44
CA ASP A 40 8.83 7.26 17.33
C ASP A 40 7.45 7.72 17.79
N ILE A 41 6.46 6.83 17.63
CA ILE A 41 5.10 7.02 18.12
C ILE A 41 4.73 5.88 19.08
N PHE A 42 4.10 6.24 20.19
CA PHE A 42 3.51 5.27 21.11
C PHE A 42 2.00 5.23 20.92
N ILE A 43 1.44 4.02 20.83
CA ILE A 43 0.01 3.81 20.62
C ILE A 43 -0.57 2.89 21.69
N THR A 44 -1.84 3.11 22.02
CA THR A 44 -2.66 2.23 22.86
C THR A 44 -3.94 1.84 22.13
N GLY A 45 -4.46 0.63 22.42
CA GLY A 45 -5.71 0.13 21.84
C GLY A 45 -6.92 0.34 22.76
N GLY A 46 -8.04 -0.29 22.40
CA GLY A 46 -9.28 -0.28 23.19
C GLY A 46 -10.15 0.97 22.98
N ALA A 47 -11.15 1.14 23.85
CA ALA A 47 -12.13 2.24 23.74
C ALA A 47 -11.51 3.64 23.92
N ALA A 48 -10.34 3.73 24.55
CA ALA A 48 -9.56 4.96 24.73
C ALA A 48 -8.23 4.87 23.95
N ALA A 49 -8.31 4.42 22.70
CA ALA A 49 -7.15 4.35 21.82
C ALA A 49 -6.49 5.74 21.68
N MET A 50 -5.18 5.80 21.92
CA MET A 50 -4.40 7.04 21.83
C MET A 50 -3.16 6.82 20.99
N ALA A 51 -2.63 7.90 20.44
CA ALA A 51 -1.30 7.95 19.85
C ALA A 51 -0.55 9.20 20.32
N ARG A 52 0.74 9.09 20.57
CA ARG A 52 1.61 10.23 20.94
C ARG A 52 2.97 10.15 20.24
N CYS A 53 3.51 11.31 19.90
CA CYS A 53 4.88 11.50 19.40
C CYS A 53 5.63 12.41 20.39
N GLY A 54 6.50 11.82 21.22
CA GLY A 54 7.00 12.51 22.41
C GLY A 54 5.85 12.88 23.36
N ASP A 55 5.75 14.18 23.68
CA ASP A 55 4.68 14.74 24.52
C ASP A 55 3.46 15.20 23.73
N ARG A 56 3.51 15.16 22.39
CA ARG A 56 2.40 15.57 21.52
C ARG A 56 1.41 14.42 21.32
N GLU A 57 0.16 14.62 21.75
CA GLU A 57 -0.95 13.74 21.35
C GLU A 57 -1.23 13.91 19.84
N LEU A 58 -1.42 12.79 19.17
CA LEU A 58 -1.72 12.73 17.74
C LEU A 58 -3.21 12.45 17.52
N PRO A 59 -3.83 13.00 16.47
CA PRO A 59 -5.18 12.61 16.09
C PRO A 59 -5.25 11.11 15.77
N VAL A 60 -6.30 10.45 16.24
CA VAL A 60 -6.55 9.02 16.02
C VAL A 60 -7.86 8.80 15.28
N ARG A 61 -7.88 7.79 14.39
CA ARG A 61 -9.10 7.22 13.80
C ARG A 61 -9.08 5.70 13.94
N LEU A 62 -10.24 5.12 14.25
CA LEU A 62 -10.45 3.67 14.29
C LEU A 62 -11.33 3.30 13.10
N ARG A 63 -10.73 2.73 12.06
CA ARG A 63 -11.41 2.40 10.80
C ARG A 63 -10.84 1.12 10.24
N TYR A 64 -11.71 0.30 9.64
CA TYR A 64 -11.32 -0.93 8.95
C TYR A 64 -10.60 -1.95 9.83
N GLY A 65 -10.82 -1.92 11.15
CA GLY A 65 -10.12 -2.77 12.11
C GLY A 65 -8.70 -2.32 12.46
N TYR A 66 -8.29 -1.12 12.03
CA TYR A 66 -6.97 -0.54 12.29
C TYR A 66 -7.04 0.79 13.04
N LEU A 67 -5.96 1.07 13.76
CA LEU A 67 -5.64 2.39 14.32
C LEU A 67 -4.89 3.20 13.25
N TRP A 68 -5.44 4.37 12.94
CA TRP A 68 -4.86 5.34 12.03
C TRP A 68 -4.42 6.59 12.79
N VAL A 69 -3.29 7.18 12.38
CA VAL A 69 -2.77 8.42 12.96
C VAL A 69 -2.35 9.39 11.86
N THR A 70 -2.15 10.65 12.21
CA THR A 70 -1.49 11.63 11.36
C THR A 70 -0.46 12.41 12.17
N LEU A 71 0.63 12.84 11.52
CA LEU A 71 1.62 13.74 12.11
C LEU A 71 1.38 15.21 11.74
N GLY A 72 0.48 15.47 10.77
CA GLY A 72 0.14 16.78 10.24
C GLY A 72 -1.35 17.12 10.37
N ALA A 73 -1.87 17.82 9.37
CA ALA A 73 -3.24 18.31 9.28
C ALA A 73 -3.90 17.85 7.96
N PRO A 74 -4.31 16.58 7.86
CA PRO A 74 -4.90 16.04 6.64
C PRO A 74 -6.20 16.77 6.28
N ASN A 75 -6.37 17.09 4.99
CA ASN A 75 -7.55 17.79 4.47
C ASN A 75 -8.78 16.88 4.29
N THR A 76 -8.59 15.56 4.37
CA THR A 76 -9.63 14.55 4.24
C THR A 76 -9.56 13.56 5.40
N ASP A 77 -10.63 12.78 5.60
CA ASP A 77 -10.61 11.65 6.54
C ASP A 77 -9.85 10.45 5.94
N VAL A 78 -9.72 9.37 6.71
CA VAL A 78 -9.23 8.06 6.22
C VAL A 78 -9.98 7.67 4.93
N PRO A 79 -9.29 7.18 3.88
CA PRO A 79 -9.92 6.86 2.60
C PRO A 79 -11.15 5.97 2.75
N HIS A 80 -12.26 6.36 2.10
CA HIS A 80 -13.51 5.61 2.19
C HIS A 80 -13.48 4.34 1.32
N ILE A 81 -13.79 3.22 1.95
CA ILE A 81 -13.92 1.87 1.36
C ILE A 81 -15.36 1.41 1.56
N SER A 82 -16.19 1.57 0.55
CA SER A 82 -17.62 1.23 0.58
C SER A 82 -17.88 -0.22 0.97
N GLU A 83 -17.08 -1.14 0.44
CA GLU A 83 -17.24 -2.56 0.65
C GLU A 83 -16.97 -2.96 2.11
N ALA A 84 -16.16 -2.20 2.84
CA ALA A 84 -15.94 -2.46 4.26
C ALA A 84 -17.16 -2.15 5.14
N ASP A 85 -18.15 -1.40 4.61
CA ASP A 85 -19.40 -1.07 5.29
C ASP A 85 -20.52 -2.10 4.99
N GLU A 86 -20.27 -3.07 4.09
CA GLU A 86 -21.23 -4.11 3.72
C GLU A 86 -21.23 -5.25 4.77
N LEU A 87 -22.41 -5.58 5.32
CA LEU A 87 -22.54 -6.49 6.46
C LEU A 87 -22.15 -7.95 6.18
N ASP A 88 -22.18 -8.37 4.92
CA ASP A 88 -21.86 -9.72 4.48
C ASP A 88 -20.39 -9.88 4.05
N ARG A 89 -19.59 -8.81 4.13
CA ARG A 89 -18.17 -8.87 3.82
C ARG A 89 -17.37 -9.45 4.97
N ARG A 90 -16.49 -10.38 4.63
CA ARG A 90 -15.46 -10.85 5.56
C ARG A 90 -14.31 -9.87 5.60
N TYR A 91 -14.06 -9.34 6.79
CA TYR A 91 -12.85 -8.61 7.11
C TYR A 91 -11.72 -9.58 7.42
N VAL A 92 -10.67 -9.58 6.60
CA VAL A 92 -9.52 -10.50 6.72
C VAL A 92 -8.22 -9.69 6.84
N PRO A 93 -7.71 -9.44 8.05
CA PRO A 93 -6.40 -8.81 8.24
C PRO A 93 -5.27 -9.82 8.01
N CYS A 94 -4.40 -9.56 7.05
CA CYS A 94 -3.38 -10.54 6.61
C CYS A 94 -2.05 -10.45 7.37
N GLY A 95 -2.04 -9.76 8.52
CA GLY A 95 -0.84 -9.48 9.31
C GLY A 95 0.06 -8.42 8.70
N ALA A 96 0.89 -7.80 9.53
CA ALA A 96 1.80 -6.74 9.09
C ALA A 96 3.19 -7.26 8.74
N VAL A 97 3.77 -6.78 7.63
CA VAL A 97 5.10 -7.21 7.16
C VAL A 97 6.02 -6.00 7.05
N LYS A 98 7.18 -6.05 7.73
CA LYS A 98 8.25 -5.06 7.53
C LYS A 98 9.00 -5.36 6.24
N VAL A 99 9.18 -4.36 5.38
CA VAL A 99 9.85 -4.45 4.08
C VAL A 99 10.97 -3.44 4.02
N LYS A 100 12.20 -3.88 3.72
CA LYS A 100 13.37 -3.00 3.52
C LYS A 100 13.35 -2.31 2.15
N SER A 101 12.25 -1.62 1.87
CA SER A 101 12.02 -0.82 0.67
C SER A 101 11.29 0.48 1.04
N SER A 102 11.31 1.45 0.14
CA SER A 102 10.54 2.68 0.32
C SER A 102 9.04 2.40 0.14
N ALA A 103 8.20 3.11 0.89
CA ALA A 103 6.75 2.93 0.78
C ALA A 103 6.21 3.15 -0.66
N PRO A 104 6.70 4.14 -1.45
CA PRO A 104 6.30 4.29 -2.84
C PRO A 104 6.68 3.11 -3.75
N ARG A 105 7.82 2.43 -3.53
CA ARG A 105 8.17 1.18 -4.26
C ARG A 105 7.17 0.06 -3.96
N VAL A 106 6.71 -0.04 -2.71
CA VAL A 106 5.71 -1.05 -2.31
C VAL A 106 4.37 -0.77 -2.96
N ILE A 107 3.94 0.49 -3.02
CA ILE A 107 2.72 0.88 -3.76
C ILE A 107 2.89 0.56 -5.24
N GLU A 108 4.02 0.94 -5.85
CA GLU A 108 4.28 0.66 -7.26
C GLU A 108 4.26 -0.83 -7.61
N ASN A 109 4.90 -1.68 -6.81
CA ASN A 109 4.87 -3.13 -7.02
C ASN A 109 3.44 -3.70 -6.96
N PHE A 110 2.58 -3.16 -6.10
CA PHE A 110 1.18 -3.60 -6.04
C PHE A 110 0.36 -3.24 -7.30
N LEU A 111 0.78 -2.21 -8.04
CA LEU A 111 0.13 -1.76 -9.28
C LEU A 111 0.64 -2.48 -10.54
N ASP A 112 1.81 -3.08 -10.46
CA ASP A 112 2.48 -3.74 -11.58
C ASP A 112 1.76 -5.06 -11.86
N MET A 113 1.21 -5.22 -13.06
CA MET A 113 0.64 -6.51 -13.51
C MET A 113 1.65 -7.32 -14.32
N ALA A 114 2.70 -6.67 -14.84
CA ALA A 114 3.68 -7.30 -15.72
C ALA A 114 4.56 -8.31 -14.98
N HIS A 115 4.67 -8.20 -13.64
CA HIS A 115 5.43 -9.16 -12.85
C HIS A 115 4.63 -10.43 -12.51
N PHE A 116 3.30 -10.44 -12.67
CA PHE A 116 2.46 -11.60 -12.28
C PHE A 116 2.94 -12.93 -12.86
N PRO A 117 3.27 -13.05 -14.17
CA PRO A 117 3.74 -14.30 -14.78
C PRO A 117 5.06 -14.82 -14.22
N PHE A 118 5.91 -13.92 -13.71
CA PHE A 118 7.32 -14.20 -13.41
C PHE A 118 7.59 -14.36 -11.92
N VAL A 119 6.89 -13.61 -11.08
CA VAL A 119 7.06 -13.61 -9.61
C VAL A 119 6.00 -14.49 -8.96
N HIS A 120 4.80 -14.54 -9.53
CA HIS A 120 3.64 -15.26 -9.01
C HIS A 120 3.16 -16.33 -9.98
N THR A 121 4.11 -17.00 -10.64
CA THR A 121 3.86 -18.10 -11.57
C THR A 121 2.94 -19.14 -10.90
N ASP A 122 1.94 -19.61 -11.66
CA ASP A 122 0.90 -20.55 -11.23
C ASP A 122 -0.08 -20.02 -10.18
N ILE A 123 0.04 -18.75 -9.78
CA ILE A 123 -0.90 -18.09 -8.86
C ILE A 123 -1.63 -16.97 -9.60
N LEU A 124 -0.91 -15.88 -9.93
CA LEU A 124 -1.49 -14.68 -10.52
C LEU A 124 -1.31 -14.61 -12.04
N GLY A 125 -0.37 -15.38 -12.61
CA GLY A 125 -0.11 -15.42 -14.04
C GLY A 125 0.66 -16.68 -14.46
N SER A 126 0.89 -16.83 -15.76
CA SER A 126 1.73 -17.90 -16.32
C SER A 126 2.71 -17.32 -17.34
N GLU A 127 3.93 -17.86 -17.38
CA GLU A 127 4.98 -17.40 -18.31
C GLU A 127 4.58 -17.51 -19.79
N GLU A 128 3.76 -18.52 -20.13
CA GLU A 128 3.21 -18.71 -21.48
C GLU A 128 2.23 -17.59 -21.90
N HIS A 129 1.65 -16.87 -20.94
CA HIS A 129 0.67 -15.82 -21.14
C HIS A 129 1.04 -14.55 -20.35
N SER A 130 2.13 -13.91 -20.77
CA SER A 130 2.71 -12.75 -20.07
C SER A 130 2.29 -11.38 -20.58
N GLU A 131 1.43 -11.31 -21.60
CA GLU A 131 0.97 -10.05 -22.17
C GLU A 131 0.03 -9.31 -21.20
N VAL A 132 0.39 -8.06 -20.88
CA VAL A 132 -0.51 -7.13 -20.18
C VAL A 132 -1.35 -6.41 -21.22
N GLU A 133 -2.67 -6.65 -21.20
CA GLU A 133 -3.61 -5.96 -22.09
C GLU A 133 -3.58 -4.43 -21.88
N THR A 134 -3.97 -3.67 -22.90
CA THR A 134 -4.05 -2.20 -22.75
C THR A 134 -5.20 -1.84 -21.82
N TYR A 135 -4.89 -1.14 -20.74
CA TYR A 135 -5.85 -0.62 -19.76
C TYR A 135 -5.81 0.91 -19.69
N LYS A 136 -6.79 1.51 -19.02
CA LYS A 136 -6.85 2.98 -18.85
C LYS A 136 -6.23 3.36 -17.53
N CYS A 137 -5.51 4.49 -17.51
CA CYS A 137 -5.02 5.07 -16.27
C CYS A 137 -5.18 6.59 -16.27
N GLU A 138 -5.67 7.13 -15.16
CA GLU A 138 -5.98 8.55 -15.00
C GLU A 138 -5.66 9.04 -13.58
N ILE A 139 -5.37 10.35 -13.49
CA ILE A 139 -5.31 11.06 -12.21
C ILE A 139 -6.61 11.85 -12.09
N ARG A 140 -7.49 11.45 -11.18
CA ARG A 140 -8.77 12.10 -10.91
C ARG A 140 -8.55 13.27 -9.96
N ARG A 141 -8.70 14.50 -10.45
CA ARG A 141 -8.34 15.73 -9.72
C ARG A 141 -9.39 16.18 -8.71
N ASP A 142 -10.63 15.80 -8.93
CA ASP A 142 -11.78 16.08 -8.07
C ASP A 142 -11.69 15.35 -6.73
N VAL A 143 -11.16 14.12 -6.74
CA VAL A 143 -10.90 13.31 -5.54
C VAL A 143 -9.41 13.22 -5.18
N ASP A 144 -8.54 13.72 -6.06
CA ASP A 144 -7.08 13.67 -5.93
C ASP A 144 -6.55 12.24 -5.74
N GLU A 145 -6.91 11.35 -6.66
CA GLU A 145 -6.55 9.92 -6.64
C GLU A 145 -6.01 9.47 -8.00
N VAL A 146 -5.26 8.36 -8.02
CA VAL A 146 -4.86 7.69 -9.27
C VAL A 146 -5.68 6.43 -9.46
N TRP A 147 -6.22 6.25 -10.65
CA TRP A 147 -7.06 5.11 -11.00
C TRP A 147 -6.50 4.38 -12.21
N ALA A 148 -6.47 3.06 -12.14
CA ALA A 148 -6.29 2.20 -13.31
C ALA A 148 -7.53 1.32 -13.46
N THR A 149 -8.18 1.38 -14.62
CA THR A 149 -9.46 0.71 -14.91
C THR A 149 -9.35 -0.07 -16.22
N ASP A 150 -10.31 -0.96 -16.46
CA ASP A 150 -10.28 -1.88 -17.61
C ASP A 150 -9.01 -2.75 -17.61
N CYS A 151 -8.47 -3.02 -16.42
CA CYS A 151 -7.33 -3.91 -16.25
C CYS A 151 -7.82 -5.35 -16.29
N VAL A 152 -7.16 -6.19 -17.08
CA VAL A 152 -7.54 -7.58 -17.27
C VAL A 152 -6.30 -8.45 -17.22
N PHE A 153 -6.39 -9.56 -16.47
CA PHE A 153 -5.34 -10.57 -16.44
C PHE A 153 -5.95 -11.96 -16.26
N THR A 154 -5.42 -12.96 -16.96
CA THR A 154 -5.86 -14.35 -16.76
C THR A 154 -5.06 -14.98 -15.65
N GLN A 155 -5.73 -15.40 -14.57
CA GLN A 155 -5.07 -15.98 -13.40
C GLN A 155 -5.32 -17.48 -13.33
N PRO A 156 -4.28 -18.32 -13.19
CA PRO A 156 -4.43 -19.73 -12.87
C PRO A 156 -5.22 -19.96 -11.57
N GLN A 157 -5.06 -19.05 -10.59
CA GLN A 157 -5.81 -19.07 -9.33
C GLN A 157 -6.31 -17.66 -8.95
N ALA A 158 -7.51 -17.30 -9.40
CA ALA A 158 -8.08 -15.96 -9.16
C ALA A 158 -8.61 -15.74 -7.73
N ALA A 159 -8.87 -16.78 -6.95
CA ALA A 159 -9.19 -16.69 -5.54
C ALA A 159 -8.84 -18.01 -4.88
N LYS A 160 -8.79 -18.05 -3.55
CA LYS A 160 -8.58 -19.32 -2.84
C LYS A 160 -9.65 -20.35 -3.19
N SER A 161 -10.89 -19.88 -3.40
CA SER A 161 -12.06 -20.68 -3.77
C SER A 161 -12.19 -20.94 -5.28
N ALA A 162 -11.37 -20.31 -6.13
CA ALA A 162 -11.47 -20.47 -7.59
C ALA A 162 -10.89 -21.81 -8.08
N SER A 163 -11.58 -22.43 -9.06
CA SER A 163 -11.09 -23.62 -9.76
C SER A 163 -10.82 -23.32 -11.24
N GLY A 164 -9.58 -23.52 -11.69
CA GLY A 164 -9.18 -23.29 -13.07
C GLY A 164 -8.85 -21.83 -13.38
N ALA A 165 -8.31 -21.60 -14.58
CA ALA A 165 -7.91 -20.26 -15.01
C ALA A 165 -9.13 -19.35 -15.24
N ILE A 166 -9.11 -18.16 -14.65
CA ILE A 166 -10.18 -17.18 -14.74
C ILE A 166 -9.63 -15.88 -15.30
N ARG A 167 -10.29 -15.37 -16.36
CA ARG A 167 -10.09 -13.99 -16.82
C ARG A 167 -10.63 -13.06 -15.74
N THR A 168 -9.73 -12.32 -15.12
CA THR A 168 -10.01 -11.50 -13.96
C THR A 168 -9.90 -10.04 -14.34
N ASP A 169 -10.92 -9.27 -13.98
CA ASP A 169 -10.96 -7.83 -14.11
C ASP A 169 -10.45 -7.17 -12.83
N TYR A 170 -9.74 -6.06 -12.99
CA TYR A 170 -9.19 -5.27 -11.89
C TYR A 170 -9.51 -3.79 -12.05
N ILE A 171 -9.65 -3.13 -10.91
CA ILE A 171 -9.54 -1.68 -10.78
C ILE A 171 -8.57 -1.38 -9.66
N TYR A 172 -7.53 -0.59 -9.95
CA TYR A 172 -6.63 -0.07 -8.93
C TYR A 172 -7.02 1.36 -8.59
N ARG A 173 -7.03 1.67 -7.30
CA ARG A 173 -7.32 2.99 -6.74
C ARG A 173 -6.27 3.36 -5.72
N ILE A 174 -5.45 4.35 -6.03
CA ILE A 174 -4.44 4.91 -5.13
C ILE A 174 -5.06 6.14 -4.47
N THR A 175 -5.33 6.04 -3.17
CA THR A 175 -6.08 7.05 -2.42
C THR A 175 -5.18 8.03 -1.68
N THR A 176 -3.96 7.61 -1.35
CA THR A 176 -2.89 8.44 -0.78
C THR A 176 -1.56 8.00 -1.37
N PRO A 177 -0.46 8.77 -1.19
CA PRO A 177 0.87 8.32 -1.58
C PRO A 177 1.27 6.95 -1.02
N PHE A 178 0.62 6.45 0.04
CA PHE A 178 1.00 5.23 0.74
C PHE A 178 -0.18 4.26 0.97
N THR A 179 -1.27 4.40 0.23
CA THR A 179 -2.45 3.50 0.31
C THR A 179 -3.00 3.21 -1.07
N VAL A 180 -3.19 1.91 -1.34
CA VAL A 180 -3.77 1.42 -2.59
C VAL A 180 -4.84 0.38 -2.31
N LEU A 181 -5.90 0.42 -3.09
CA LEU A 181 -7.01 -0.53 -3.11
C LEU A 181 -7.03 -1.22 -4.48
N LEU A 182 -7.31 -2.51 -4.47
CA LEU A 182 -7.57 -3.34 -5.64
C LEU A 182 -8.98 -3.89 -5.54
N TYR A 183 -9.82 -3.53 -6.50
CA TYR A 183 -11.10 -4.16 -6.74
C TYR A 183 -10.88 -5.26 -7.77
N LYS A 184 -11.34 -6.47 -7.48
CA LYS A 184 -11.08 -7.67 -8.29
C LYS A 184 -12.35 -8.49 -8.47
N THR A 185 -12.52 -9.10 -9.63
CA THR A 185 -13.66 -9.97 -9.93
C THR A 185 -13.95 -10.91 -8.75
N CYS A 186 -15.17 -10.85 -8.23
CA CYS A 186 -15.63 -11.74 -7.18
C CYS A 186 -16.17 -13.04 -7.80
N PRO A 187 -15.64 -14.22 -7.48
CA PRO A 187 -16.19 -15.49 -8.00
C PRO A 187 -17.65 -15.74 -7.59
N MET A 188 -18.09 -15.15 -6.48
CA MET A 188 -19.43 -15.33 -5.92
C MET A 188 -20.46 -14.31 -6.44
N SER A 189 -20.05 -13.29 -7.19
CA SER A 189 -20.95 -12.23 -7.68
C SER A 189 -20.45 -11.58 -8.96
N GLU A 190 -21.31 -11.47 -9.96
CA GLU A 190 -21.03 -10.79 -11.23
C GLU A 190 -21.07 -9.25 -11.11
N THR A 191 -21.64 -8.71 -10.04
CA THR A 191 -21.90 -7.27 -9.87
C THR A 191 -21.14 -6.61 -8.73
N ARG A 192 -20.46 -7.41 -7.91
CA ARG A 192 -19.73 -6.94 -6.72
C ARG A 192 -18.26 -7.32 -6.86
N TRP A 193 -17.39 -6.44 -6.36
CA TRP A 193 -15.94 -6.63 -6.39
C TRP A 193 -15.44 -7.17 -5.05
N ASP A 194 -14.52 -8.11 -5.06
CA ASP A 194 -13.67 -8.35 -3.89
C ASP A 194 -12.66 -7.20 -3.76
N VAL A 195 -12.36 -6.77 -2.54
CA VAL A 195 -11.46 -5.63 -2.30
C VAL A 195 -10.25 -6.06 -1.49
N ILE A 196 -9.06 -5.83 -2.02
CA ILE A 196 -7.78 -6.04 -1.35
C ILE A 196 -7.13 -4.69 -1.18
N CYS A 197 -6.79 -4.31 0.05
CA CYS A 197 -6.15 -3.05 0.36
C CYS A 197 -4.73 -3.30 0.85
N LEU A 198 -3.83 -2.39 0.50
CA LEU A 198 -2.48 -2.34 1.05
C LEU A 198 -2.26 -0.97 1.71
N PHE A 199 -2.27 -0.95 3.03
CA PHE A 199 -1.93 0.24 3.81
C PHE A 199 -0.45 0.20 4.17
N VAL A 200 0.35 1.13 3.64
CA VAL A 200 1.80 1.14 3.85
C VAL A 200 2.18 2.23 4.85
N GLN A 201 2.73 1.83 5.98
CA GLN A 201 3.32 2.71 6.99
C GLN A 201 4.78 2.99 6.62
N PRO A 202 5.14 4.19 6.14
CA PRO A 202 6.54 4.59 5.98
C PRO A 202 7.19 4.78 7.36
N MET A 203 8.15 3.92 7.71
CA MET A 203 8.87 3.99 8.98
C MET A 203 10.12 4.86 8.87
N GLU A 204 10.89 4.63 7.81
CA GLU A 204 12.07 5.39 7.37
C GLU A 204 11.99 5.57 5.83
N PRO A 205 12.80 6.44 5.18
CA PRO A 205 12.72 6.60 3.72
C PRO A 205 12.85 5.29 2.92
N GLY A 206 13.65 4.34 3.42
CA GLY A 206 13.87 3.02 2.80
C GLY A 206 13.41 1.83 3.66
N LEU A 207 12.47 2.05 4.59
CA LEU A 207 11.90 1.01 5.44
C LEU A 207 10.42 1.30 5.67
N CYS A 208 9.57 0.34 5.39
CA CYS A 208 8.14 0.47 5.64
C CYS A 208 7.56 -0.80 6.28
N ARG A 209 6.33 -0.67 6.77
CA ARG A 209 5.50 -1.79 7.22
C ARG A 209 4.23 -1.79 6.39
N ALA A 210 3.97 -2.89 5.70
CA ALA A 210 2.77 -3.08 4.91
C ALA A 210 1.71 -3.82 5.72
N HIS A 211 0.47 -3.34 5.66
CA HIS A 211 -0.71 -3.92 6.29
C HIS A 211 -1.72 -4.33 5.21
N PRO A 212 -1.56 -5.51 4.60
CA PRO A 212 -2.56 -6.08 3.71
C PRO A 212 -3.85 -6.43 4.48
N VAL A 213 -5.00 -6.09 3.89
CA VAL A 213 -6.33 -6.44 4.40
C VAL A 213 -7.25 -6.73 3.24
N MET A 214 -8.17 -7.69 3.41
CA MET A 214 -9.16 -8.04 2.39
C MET A 214 -10.59 -7.88 2.93
N PHE A 215 -11.49 -7.48 2.04
CA PHE A 215 -12.94 -7.44 2.21
C PHE A 215 -13.57 -8.31 1.13
N LEU A 216 -13.94 -9.53 1.48
CA LEU A 216 -14.28 -10.59 0.52
C LEU A 216 -15.72 -11.07 0.69
N LEU A 217 -16.34 -11.51 -0.41
CA LEU A 217 -17.49 -12.41 -0.38
C LEU A 217 -16.98 -13.84 -0.54
N ASP A 218 -16.77 -14.52 0.58
CA ASP A 218 -16.30 -15.91 0.59
C ASP A 218 -16.94 -16.66 1.75
N GLU A 219 -17.77 -17.65 1.45
CA GLU A 219 -18.48 -18.44 2.47
C GLU A 219 -17.79 -19.77 2.82
N THR A 220 -16.69 -20.12 2.14
CA THR A 220 -16.15 -21.49 2.16
C THR A 220 -14.74 -21.59 2.71
N SER A 221 -13.88 -20.60 2.46
CA SER A 221 -12.47 -20.58 2.86
C SER A 221 -12.31 -20.27 4.34
N THR A 222 -11.35 -20.89 5.02
CA THR A 222 -11.00 -20.47 6.39
C THR A 222 -10.22 -19.16 6.39
N ASP A 223 -10.24 -18.39 7.50
CA ASP A 223 -9.41 -17.18 7.61
C ASP A 223 -7.92 -17.49 7.43
N ALA A 224 -7.45 -18.63 7.96
CA ALA A 224 -6.07 -19.07 7.83
C ALA A 224 -5.68 -19.32 6.36
N ASP A 225 -6.58 -19.90 5.56
CA ASP A 225 -6.35 -20.12 4.13
C ASP A 225 -6.26 -18.80 3.36
N LEU A 226 -7.16 -17.86 3.65
CA LEU A 226 -7.21 -16.55 3.02
C LEU A 226 -5.96 -15.72 3.36
N ILE A 227 -5.60 -15.68 4.65
CA ILE A 227 -4.38 -15.00 5.13
C ILE A 227 -3.14 -15.65 4.52
N GLY A 228 -3.05 -16.99 4.54
CA GLY A 228 -1.91 -17.73 4.00
C GLY A 228 -1.72 -17.48 2.50
N PHE A 229 -2.81 -17.47 1.73
CA PHE A 229 -2.76 -17.17 0.29
C PHE A 229 -2.21 -15.76 0.03
N GLN A 230 -2.72 -14.75 0.72
CA GLN A 230 -2.23 -13.37 0.56
C GLN A 230 -0.78 -13.20 1.02
N GLN A 231 -0.37 -13.89 2.08
CA GLN A 231 1.00 -13.85 2.58
C GLN A 231 2.00 -14.50 1.62
N VAL A 232 1.63 -15.60 0.96
CA VAL A 232 2.48 -16.25 -0.05
C VAL A 232 2.81 -15.26 -1.17
N ILE A 233 1.78 -14.62 -1.75
CA ILE A 233 1.94 -13.61 -2.81
C ILE A 233 2.86 -12.48 -2.33
N PHE A 234 2.53 -11.89 -1.18
CA PHE A 234 3.29 -10.74 -0.65
C PHE A 234 4.76 -11.08 -0.35
N LEU A 235 5.06 -12.29 0.12
CA LEU A 235 6.42 -12.71 0.41
C LEU A 235 7.26 -12.97 -0.86
N GLN A 236 6.63 -13.36 -1.97
CA GLN A 236 7.29 -13.44 -3.28
C GLN A 236 7.72 -12.04 -3.74
N ASP A 237 6.84 -11.04 -3.62
CA ASP A 237 7.13 -9.63 -3.95
C ASP A 237 8.25 -9.05 -3.07
N ARG A 238 8.24 -9.39 -1.78
CA ARG A 238 9.19 -8.85 -0.81
C ARG A 238 10.65 -9.05 -1.24
N ILE A 239 10.97 -10.19 -1.85
CA ILE A 239 12.33 -10.47 -2.32
C ILE A 239 12.74 -9.49 -3.41
N ILE A 240 11.85 -9.18 -4.36
CA ILE A 240 12.09 -8.21 -5.43
C ILE A 240 12.23 -6.80 -4.83
N LEU A 241 11.28 -6.40 -3.98
CA LEU A 241 11.23 -5.09 -3.34
C LEU A 241 12.51 -4.75 -2.56
N GLU A 242 13.04 -5.69 -1.76
CA GLU A 242 14.23 -5.45 -0.94
C GLU A 242 15.54 -5.40 -1.78
N ASN A 243 15.50 -5.89 -3.01
CA ASN A 243 16.64 -5.93 -3.93
C ASN A 243 16.66 -4.80 -4.98
N GLN A 244 15.57 -4.07 -5.18
CA GLN A 244 15.54 -2.91 -6.09
C GLN A 244 16.59 -1.85 -5.71
N ARG A 245 17.28 -1.29 -6.71
CA ARG A 245 18.27 -0.23 -6.55
C ARG A 245 18.05 0.87 -7.60
N PRO A 246 18.01 2.15 -7.20
CA PRO A 246 18.07 2.65 -5.82
C PRO A 246 16.82 2.24 -5.01
N ARG A 247 16.96 2.23 -3.68
CA ARG A 247 15.88 1.81 -2.77
C ARG A 247 14.71 2.81 -2.73
N LEU A 248 15.03 4.10 -2.82
CA LEU A 248 14.02 5.15 -2.94
C LEU A 248 13.47 5.17 -4.37
N LEU A 249 12.20 5.53 -4.54
CA LEU A 249 11.54 5.54 -5.85
C LEU A 249 12.03 6.73 -6.69
N PRO A 250 12.67 6.49 -7.86
CA PRO A 250 13.11 7.57 -8.74
C PRO A 250 11.91 8.23 -9.44
N LEU A 251 11.79 9.56 -9.30
CA LEU A 251 10.75 10.36 -9.98
C LEU A 251 11.26 11.10 -11.22
N GLU A 252 12.57 11.07 -11.47
CA GLU A 252 13.13 11.72 -12.66
C GLU A 252 12.88 10.89 -13.92
N PRO A 253 12.29 11.48 -14.97
CA PRO A 253 12.10 10.78 -16.23
C PRO A 253 13.40 10.19 -16.76
N ARG A 254 13.33 8.98 -17.32
CA ARG A 254 14.45 8.22 -17.91
C ARG A 254 15.47 7.63 -16.92
N PHE A 255 15.30 7.83 -15.62
CA PHE A 255 16.12 7.10 -14.65
C PHE A 255 15.83 5.58 -14.72
N GLU A 256 14.55 5.24 -14.85
CA GLU A 256 14.08 3.91 -15.23
C GLU A 256 13.36 4.00 -16.59
N THR A 257 13.35 2.90 -17.34
CA THR A 257 12.80 2.82 -18.69
C THR A 257 11.40 2.19 -18.65
N PRO A 258 10.31 2.98 -18.69
CA PRO A 258 8.97 2.43 -18.69
C PRO A 258 8.58 1.89 -20.07
N THR A 259 7.66 0.94 -20.04
CA THR A 259 6.96 0.34 -21.18
C THR A 259 5.47 0.72 -21.14
N ARG A 260 4.70 0.20 -22.09
CA ARG A 260 3.23 0.42 -22.11
C ARG A 260 2.51 -0.27 -20.96
N ALA A 261 3.05 -1.37 -20.43
CA ALA A 261 2.46 -2.09 -19.31
C ALA A 261 2.52 -1.26 -18.00
N ASP A 262 3.43 -0.30 -17.93
CA ASP A 262 3.72 0.50 -16.73
C ASP A 262 2.85 1.76 -16.60
N ALA A 263 1.73 1.84 -17.32
CA ALA A 263 0.90 3.05 -17.37
C ALA A 263 0.43 3.54 -15.98
N SER A 264 0.06 2.61 -15.08
CA SER A 264 -0.30 2.90 -13.68
C SER A 264 0.87 3.44 -12.86
N SER A 265 2.05 2.80 -12.95
CA SER A 265 3.29 3.25 -12.32
C SER A 265 3.67 4.67 -12.78
N ILE A 266 3.62 4.94 -14.09
CA ILE A 266 3.93 6.27 -14.64
C ILE A 266 2.98 7.33 -14.08
N ALA A 267 1.67 7.04 -14.04
CA ALA A 267 0.69 7.96 -13.51
C ALA A 267 0.91 8.22 -12.01
N TYR A 268 1.20 7.18 -11.22
CA TYR A 268 1.52 7.30 -9.80
C TYR A 268 2.77 8.17 -9.56
N ARG A 269 3.88 7.91 -10.28
CA ARG A 269 5.10 8.74 -10.17
C ARG A 269 4.85 10.19 -10.53
N ARG A 270 4.10 10.46 -11.61
CA ARG A 270 3.71 11.82 -12.00
C ARG A 270 2.89 12.49 -10.90
N TRP A 271 1.92 11.78 -10.32
CA TRP A 271 1.09 12.29 -9.23
C TRP A 271 1.91 12.60 -7.97
N LEU A 272 2.85 11.74 -7.58
CA LEU A 272 3.79 12.02 -6.47
C LEU A 272 4.65 13.26 -6.75
N LYS A 273 5.17 13.41 -7.98
CA LYS A 273 6.00 14.55 -8.38
C LYS A 273 5.21 15.87 -8.34
N GLU A 274 3.98 15.87 -8.85
CA GLU A 274 3.08 17.04 -8.81
C GLU A 274 2.73 17.48 -7.39
N LYS A 275 2.63 16.51 -6.47
CA LYS A 275 2.41 16.75 -5.04
C LYS A 275 3.65 17.24 -4.30
N GLY A 276 4.84 17.09 -4.89
CA GLY A 276 6.11 17.34 -4.20
C GLY A 276 6.41 16.32 -3.10
N CYS A 277 5.90 15.09 -3.21
CA CYS A 277 6.17 14.02 -2.25
C CYS A 277 7.66 13.63 -2.29
N VAL A 278 8.42 13.96 -1.23
CA VAL A 278 9.86 13.65 -1.16
C VAL A 278 10.14 12.38 -0.37
N TYR A 279 9.30 12.05 0.62
CA TYR A 279 9.58 10.92 1.51
C TYR A 279 9.53 9.58 0.78
N GLY A 280 10.62 8.82 0.82
CA GLY A 280 10.74 7.55 0.12
C GLY A 280 10.97 7.66 -1.39
N THR A 281 11.19 8.87 -1.91
CA THR A 281 11.46 9.13 -3.33
C THR A 281 12.84 9.74 -3.54
N THR A 282 13.29 9.83 -4.78
CA THR A 282 14.56 10.48 -5.14
C THR A 282 14.49 11.12 -6.53
N LEU A 283 15.21 12.22 -6.73
CA LEU A 283 15.37 12.86 -8.04
C LEU A 283 16.54 12.25 -8.85
N GLY A 284 17.26 11.26 -8.31
CA GLY A 284 18.38 10.61 -9.00
C GLY A 284 19.50 10.18 -8.03
N PRO A 285 20.69 9.78 -8.53
CA PRO A 285 21.71 9.14 -7.70
C PRO A 285 22.35 10.04 -6.62
N ALA A 286 21.98 11.32 -6.52
CA ALA A 286 22.59 12.30 -5.63
C ALA A 286 21.91 12.45 -4.25
N ASP A 287 20.66 12.00 -4.08
CA ASP A 287 19.94 12.14 -2.80
C ASP A 287 20.18 10.92 -1.91
N THR A 288 21.44 10.71 -1.52
CA THR A 288 21.74 9.86 -0.37
C THR A 288 21.31 10.61 0.88
N PHE A 289 20.09 10.35 1.38
CA PHE A 289 19.76 10.67 2.77
C PHE A 289 20.70 9.85 3.66
N THR A 290 21.73 10.49 4.20
CA THR A 290 22.52 9.93 5.29
C THR A 290 21.63 9.81 6.51
N VAL A 291 21.17 8.59 6.81
CA VAL A 291 20.67 8.27 8.15
C VAL A 291 21.88 8.23 9.06
N THR A 292 22.14 9.33 9.78
CA THR A 292 23.04 9.31 10.93
C THR A 292 22.38 8.45 12.00
N ALA A 293 22.90 7.24 12.18
CA ALA A 293 22.59 6.43 13.34
C ALA A 293 23.14 7.16 14.59
N ALA A 294 22.25 7.55 15.49
CA ALA A 294 22.56 7.82 16.89
C ALA A 294 22.10 6.61 17.72
#